data_AF-A0A7J8PPS8-F1
#
_entry.id   AF-A0A7J8PPS8-F1
#
_cell.length_a   1.000
_cell.length_b   1.000
_cell.length_c   1.000
_cell.angle_alpha   90.00
_cell.angle_beta   90.00
_cell.angle_gamma   90.00
#
_symmetry.space_group_name_H-M   'P 1'
#
loop_
_entity.id
_entity.type
_entity.pdbx_description
1 polymer ?
#
loop_
_entity_poly.entity_id
_entity_poly.type
_entity_poly.pdbx_seq_one_letter_code
_entity_poly.pdbx_strand_id
1 'polypeptide(L)'
;MLLNFFAGNIISILVFASPITKFWVYVCFSRKTFWWVVKKKSTENYKGVPYITTFLSTSLWTFYGIMNPDGLLVVTVNGAGAIFQLIYVILFLVYAPKDKKVKSAKLVAILDVGFLGAVIAVTLLAFHGTMRLTFVGIICAGLTIGMYASPLSVMVSFLTKLTDCKPLKSIQYK
;
A
#
# COMPACT_ATOMS: atom_id res chain seq x y z
N MET A 1 1.05 -5.30 -31.25
CA MET A 1 1.81 -4.77 -30.10
C MET A 1 1.26 -3.43 -29.61
N LEU A 2 1.11 -2.42 -30.48
CA LEU A 2 0.47 -1.13 -30.14
C LEU A 2 -0.98 -1.24 -29.65
N LEU A 3 -1.81 -2.13 -30.21
CA LEU A 3 -3.21 -2.30 -29.78
C LEU A 3 -3.33 -2.81 -28.33
N ASN A 4 -2.45 -3.71 -27.90
CA ASN A 4 -2.40 -4.21 -26.53
C ASN A 4 -1.85 -3.16 -25.55
N PHE A 5 -0.94 -2.30 -26.02
CA PHE A 5 -0.46 -1.15 -25.26
C PHE A 5 -1.58 -0.14 -25.01
N PHE A 6 -2.35 0.24 -26.03
CA PHE A 6 -3.50 1.14 -25.87
C PHE A 6 -4.62 0.51 -25.04
N ALA A 7 -4.97 -0.75 -25.30
CA ALA A 7 -5.98 -1.46 -24.51
C ALA A 7 -5.57 -1.61 -23.04
N GLY A 8 -4.30 -1.96 -22.77
CA GLY A 8 -3.74 -2.02 -21.43
C GLY A 8 -3.76 -0.66 -20.73
N ASN A 9 -3.39 0.42 -21.42
CA ASN A 9 -3.44 1.78 -20.87
C ASN A 9 -4.88 2.22 -20.57
N ILE A 10 -5.84 1.91 -21.46
CA ILE A 10 -7.26 2.24 -21.27
C ILE A 10 -7.85 1.44 -20.11
N ILE A 11 -7.56 0.14 -20.01
CA ILE A 11 -8.02 -0.71 -18.90
C ILE A 11 -7.38 -0.26 -17.59
N SER A 12 -6.09 0.07 -17.56
CA SER A 12 -5.43 0.63 -16.38
C SER A 12 -6.01 1.99 -16.00
N ILE A 13 -6.22 2.91 -16.95
CA ILE A 13 -6.87 4.20 -16.68
C ILE A 13 -8.30 4.00 -16.17
N LEU A 14 -9.07 3.03 -16.69
CA LEU A 14 -10.41 2.70 -16.20
C LEU A 14 -10.38 2.06 -14.80
N VAL A 15 -9.43 1.17 -14.53
CA VAL A 15 -9.22 0.53 -13.23
C VAL A 15 -8.68 1.51 -12.19
N PHE A 16 -8.01 2.60 -12.60
CA PHE A 16 -7.63 3.73 -11.74
C PHE A 16 -8.70 4.83 -11.66
N ALA A 17 -9.51 5.01 -12.71
CA ALA A 17 -10.66 5.90 -12.73
C ALA A 17 -11.82 5.35 -11.90
N SER A 18 -11.92 4.03 -11.76
CA SER A 18 -12.87 3.36 -10.87
C SER A 18 -12.68 3.75 -9.40
N PRO A 19 -11.46 3.74 -8.84
CA PRO A 19 -11.17 4.39 -7.57
C PRO A 19 -11.24 5.91 -7.65
N ILE A 20 -11.01 6.62 -8.76
CA ILE A 20 -11.23 8.09 -8.81
C ILE A 20 -12.71 8.44 -8.65
N THR A 21 -13.61 7.76 -9.36
CA THR A 21 -15.07 7.91 -9.19
C THR A 21 -15.51 7.42 -7.82
N LYS A 22 -14.98 6.29 -7.34
CA LYS A 22 -15.21 5.86 -5.95
C LYS A 22 -14.56 6.76 -4.92
N PHE A 23 -13.48 7.48 -5.20
CA PHE A 23 -12.74 8.41 -4.32
C PHE A 23 -13.43 9.76 -4.31
N TRP A 24 -13.98 10.24 -5.44
CA TRP A 24 -14.84 11.41 -5.48
C TRP A 24 -16.17 11.13 -4.77
N VAL A 25 -16.76 9.96 -5.01
CA VAL A 25 -17.90 9.46 -4.23
C VAL A 25 -17.49 9.22 -2.77
N TYR A 26 -16.32 8.66 -2.47
CA TYR A 26 -15.81 8.50 -1.10
C TYR A 26 -15.43 9.82 -0.49
N VAL A 27 -15.10 10.90 -1.18
CA VAL A 27 -14.79 12.20 -0.57
C VAL A 27 -16.11 12.91 -0.28
N CYS A 28 -17.07 12.84 -1.20
CA CYS A 28 -18.45 13.27 -0.98
C CYS A 28 -19.15 12.45 0.13
N PHE A 29 -18.85 11.15 0.26
CA PHE A 29 -19.44 10.20 1.22
C PHE A 29 -18.60 10.01 2.51
N SER A 30 -17.27 10.20 2.47
CA SER A 30 -16.35 10.09 3.64
C SER A 30 -16.41 11.27 4.56
N ARG A 31 -17.00 12.40 4.16
CA ARG A 31 -17.42 13.36 5.19
C ARG A 31 -18.34 12.70 6.22
N LYS A 32 -19.09 11.65 5.87
CA LYS A 32 -19.88 10.86 6.83
C LYS A 32 -19.13 9.64 7.36
N THR A 33 -18.40 8.88 6.55
CA THR A 33 -17.70 7.65 7.01
C THR A 33 -16.46 7.93 7.85
N PHE A 34 -15.63 8.93 7.49
CA PHE A 34 -14.49 9.35 8.31
C PHE A 34 -14.96 10.04 9.59
N TRP A 35 -15.99 10.88 9.51
CA TRP A 35 -16.61 11.48 10.69
C TRP A 35 -17.21 10.42 11.62
N TRP A 36 -17.78 9.33 11.08
CA TRP A 36 -18.28 8.20 11.87
C TRP A 36 -17.16 7.40 12.53
N VAL A 37 -16.03 7.15 11.83
CA VAL A 37 -14.83 6.52 12.40
C VAL A 37 -14.16 7.40 13.46
N VAL A 38 -14.13 8.72 13.25
CA VAL A 38 -13.63 9.71 14.22
C VAL A 38 -14.58 9.85 15.42
N LYS A 39 -15.90 9.82 15.21
CA LYS A 39 -16.90 9.83 16.30
C LYS A 39 -16.88 8.55 17.14
N LYS A 40 -16.58 7.40 16.52
CA LYS A 40 -16.62 6.11 17.23
C LYS A 40 -15.47 5.87 18.19
N LYS A 41 -14.49 6.78 18.32
CA LYS A 41 -13.46 6.85 19.40
C LYS A 41 -12.86 5.51 19.87
N SER A 42 -12.91 4.47 19.04
CA SER A 42 -12.35 3.15 19.29
C SER A 42 -11.66 2.72 18.01
N THR A 43 -10.54 3.39 17.74
CA THR A 43 -9.47 2.85 16.90
C THR A 43 -8.73 1.78 17.70
N GLU A 44 -9.42 0.72 18.10
CA GLU A 44 -8.76 -0.40 18.77
C GLU A 44 -7.92 -1.21 17.77
N ASN A 45 -8.15 -1.06 16.44
CA ASN A 45 -7.40 -1.80 15.42
C ASN A 45 -7.13 -1.06 14.09
N TYR A 46 -7.32 0.26 13.99
CA TYR A 46 -6.98 0.98 12.76
C TYR A 46 -5.50 1.35 12.74
N LYS A 47 -4.68 0.47 12.16
CA LYS A 47 -3.24 0.67 12.03
C LYS A 47 -3.01 1.63 10.87
N GLY A 48 -2.48 2.83 11.12
CA GLY A 48 -1.99 3.72 10.05
C GLY A 48 -0.81 3.14 9.26
N VAL A 49 -0.19 2.09 9.79
CA VAL A 49 0.97 1.37 9.24
C VAL A 49 0.77 0.89 7.80
N PRO A 50 -0.29 0.11 7.44
CA PRO A 50 -0.57 -0.26 6.05
C PRO A 50 -0.65 0.93 5.11
N TYR A 51 -1.11 2.09 5.58
CA TYR A 51 -1.19 3.26 4.71
C TYR A 51 0.20 3.79 4.34
N ILE A 52 1.04 3.94 5.35
CA ILE A 52 2.43 4.39 5.26
C ILE A 52 3.25 3.40 4.42
N THR A 53 3.15 2.09 4.68
CA THR A 53 3.91 1.07 3.93
C THR A 53 3.48 0.99 2.46
N THR A 54 2.20 1.21 2.18
CA THR A 54 1.70 1.27 0.79
C THR A 54 2.19 2.52 0.08
N PHE A 55 2.31 3.65 0.78
CA PHE A 55 2.88 4.87 0.20
C PHE A 55 4.35 4.68 -0.17
N LEU A 56 5.13 4.06 0.72
CA LEU A 56 6.50 3.68 0.43
C LEU A 56 6.61 2.75 -0.78
N SER A 57 5.81 1.67 -0.81
CA SER A 57 5.84 0.68 -1.89
C SER A 57 5.48 1.31 -3.24
N THR A 58 4.39 2.07 -3.32
CA THR A 58 3.96 2.76 -4.55
C THR A 58 4.97 3.80 -5.00
N SER A 59 5.61 4.52 -4.07
CA SER A 59 6.66 5.50 -4.42
C SER A 59 7.91 4.82 -4.99
N LEU A 60 8.34 3.69 -4.42
CA LEU A 60 9.48 2.91 -4.93
C LEU A 60 9.20 2.28 -6.30
N TRP A 61 8.00 1.73 -6.50
CA TRP A 61 7.58 1.21 -7.82
C TRP A 61 7.48 2.31 -8.87
N THR A 62 7.05 3.52 -8.47
CA THR A 62 7.06 4.69 -9.36
C THR A 62 8.49 5.08 -9.74
N PHE A 63 9.41 5.13 -8.77
CA PHE A 63 10.83 5.40 -9.01
C PHE A 63 11.46 4.36 -9.93
N TYR A 64 11.19 3.07 -9.70
CA TYR A 64 11.59 1.97 -10.58
C TYR A 64 11.07 2.16 -12.00
N GLY A 65 9.78 2.49 -12.15
CA GLY A 65 9.15 2.70 -13.46
C GLY A 65 9.75 3.89 -14.23
N ILE A 66 10.10 4.98 -13.55
CA ILE A 66 10.72 6.17 -14.18
C ILE A 66 12.10 5.80 -14.75
N MET A 67 12.83 4.90 -14.08
CA MET A 67 14.14 4.47 -14.51
C MET A 67 14.12 3.41 -15.61
N ASN A 68 12.96 2.79 -15.87
CA ASN A 68 12.79 1.76 -16.88
C ASN A 68 12.22 2.37 -18.17
N PRO A 69 12.87 2.19 -19.33
CA PRO A 69 12.39 2.73 -20.60
C PRO A 69 10.97 2.23 -20.99
N ASP A 70 10.58 1.02 -20.58
CA ASP A 70 9.23 0.47 -20.81
C ASP A 70 8.33 0.57 -19.56
N GLY A 71 8.74 1.35 -18.55
CA GLY A 71 8.10 1.43 -17.24
C GLY A 71 6.86 2.32 -17.15
N LEU A 72 6.39 2.91 -18.25
CA LEU A 72 5.34 3.94 -18.25
C LEU A 72 4.02 3.48 -17.60
N LEU A 73 3.64 2.21 -17.79
CA LEU A 73 2.47 1.61 -17.14
C LEU A 73 2.67 1.53 -15.61
N VAL A 74 3.87 1.16 -15.17
CA VAL A 74 4.21 1.05 -13.75
C VAL A 74 4.20 2.42 -13.09
N VAL A 75 4.72 3.45 -13.77
CA VAL A 75 4.74 4.85 -13.30
C VAL A 75 3.34 5.40 -13.13
N THR A 76 2.46 5.22 -14.11
CA THR A 76 1.11 5.80 -14.07
C THR A 76 0.24 5.17 -12.98
N VAL A 77 0.25 3.84 -12.90
CA VAL A 77 -0.45 3.03 -11.88
C VAL A 77 0.05 3.37 -10.48
N ASN A 78 1.35 3.23 -10.23
CA ASN A 78 1.89 3.42 -8.89
C ASN A 78 1.98 4.90 -8.51
N GLY A 79 2.22 5.80 -9.46
CA GLY A 79 2.27 7.24 -9.22
C GLY A 79 0.92 7.80 -8.80
N ALA A 80 -0.17 7.38 -9.47
CA ALA A 80 -1.52 7.70 -9.02
C ALA A 80 -1.78 7.15 -7.61
N GLY A 81 -1.41 5.89 -7.35
CA GLY A 81 -1.50 5.27 -6.02
C GLY A 81 -0.74 6.06 -4.94
N ALA A 82 0.47 6.51 -5.22
CA ALA A 82 1.29 7.30 -4.31
C ALA A 82 0.62 8.64 -3.96
N ILE A 83 0.02 9.33 -4.93
CA ILE A 83 -0.71 10.59 -4.68
C ILE A 83 -1.89 10.36 -3.75
N PHE A 84 -2.73 9.35 -4.01
CA PHE A 84 -3.86 9.03 -3.14
C PHE A 84 -3.41 8.70 -1.73
N GLN A 85 -2.36 7.88 -1.61
CA GLN A 85 -1.87 7.45 -0.32
C GLN A 85 -1.25 8.59 0.48
N LEU A 86 -0.57 9.51 -0.18
CA LEU A 86 -0.04 10.74 0.42
C LEU A 86 -1.18 11.59 1.00
N ILE A 87 -2.28 11.77 0.26
CA ILE A 87 -3.46 12.51 0.75
C ILE A 87 -4.02 11.84 2.02
N TYR A 88 -4.15 10.52 2.04
CA TYR A 88 -4.60 9.78 3.23
C TYR A 88 -3.66 9.93 4.43
N VAL A 89 -2.34 9.86 4.20
CA VAL A 89 -1.34 10.06 5.27
C VAL A 89 -1.41 11.48 5.83
N ILE A 90 -1.55 12.51 4.97
CA ILE A 90 -1.70 13.90 5.40
C ILE A 90 -2.96 14.09 6.24
N LEU A 91 -4.11 13.61 5.75
CA LEU A 91 -5.37 13.66 6.50
C LEU A 91 -5.26 12.94 7.84
N PHE A 92 -4.63 11.76 7.87
CA PHE A 92 -4.40 11.03 9.10
C PHE A 92 -3.52 11.82 10.08
N LEU A 93 -2.42 12.43 9.64
CA LEU A 93 -1.56 13.24 10.50
C LEU A 93 -2.22 14.52 11.03
N VAL A 94 -3.16 15.10 10.28
CA VAL A 94 -3.92 16.28 10.71
C VAL A 94 -4.97 15.92 11.75
N TYR A 95 -5.76 14.87 11.50
CA TYR A 95 -6.94 14.54 12.30
C TYR A 95 -6.73 13.46 13.38
N ALA A 96 -5.61 12.74 13.40
CA ALA A 96 -5.37 11.68 14.38
C ALA A 96 -5.10 12.23 15.80
N PRO A 97 -5.51 11.50 16.86
CA PRO A 97 -5.19 11.82 18.24
C PRO A 97 -3.68 11.83 18.48
N LYS A 98 -3.21 12.71 19.38
CA LYS A 98 -1.78 13.03 19.61
C LYS A 98 -0.90 11.79 19.77
N ASP A 99 -1.35 10.77 20.49
CA ASP A 99 -0.57 9.55 20.78
C ASP A 99 -0.32 8.67 19.55
N LYS A 100 -1.29 8.61 18.63
CA LYS A 100 -1.17 7.87 17.37
C LYS A 100 -0.48 8.71 16.31
N LYS A 101 -0.69 10.02 16.32
CA LYS A 101 -0.06 11.00 15.43
C LYS A 101 1.46 10.95 15.53
N VAL A 102 2.03 10.98 16.73
CA VAL A 102 3.50 10.95 16.90
C VAL A 102 4.11 9.65 16.38
N LYS A 103 3.48 8.50 16.68
CA LYS A 103 3.95 7.20 16.18
C LYS A 103 3.91 7.10 14.66
N SER A 104 2.80 7.53 14.05
CA SER A 104 2.65 7.53 12.59
C SER A 104 3.56 8.55 11.91
N ALA A 105 3.71 9.75 12.46
CA ALA A 105 4.63 10.76 11.95
C ALA A 105 6.08 10.26 11.97
N LYS A 106 6.49 9.62 13.08
CA LYS A 106 7.81 9.00 13.20
C LYS A 106 8.01 7.89 12.16
N LEU A 107 7.00 7.06 11.92
CA LEU A 107 7.06 6.02 10.89
C LEU A 107 7.17 6.60 9.48
N VAL A 108 6.38 7.62 9.14
CA VAL A 108 6.46 8.33 7.85
C VAL A 108 7.85 8.93 7.66
N ALA A 109 8.37 9.64 8.66
CA ALA A 109 9.71 10.23 8.57
C ALA A 109 10.81 9.18 8.37
N ILE A 110 10.73 8.04 9.06
CA ILE A 110 11.75 6.99 8.95
C ILE A 110 11.62 6.23 7.62
N LEU A 111 10.41 5.81 7.24
CA LEU A 111 10.19 4.95 6.09
C LEU A 111 10.10 5.73 4.77
N ASP A 112 9.22 6.73 4.71
CA ASP A 112 8.92 7.44 3.46
C ASP A 112 9.93 8.54 3.13
N VAL A 113 10.59 9.12 4.13
CA VAL A 113 11.64 10.13 3.91
C VAL A 113 13.03 9.52 4.05
N GLY A 114 13.30 8.88 5.18
CA GLY A 114 14.61 8.28 5.47
C GLY A 114 14.96 7.13 4.54
N PHE A 115 14.20 6.05 4.59
CA PHE A 115 14.49 4.84 3.82
C PHE A 115 14.33 5.06 2.31
N LEU A 116 13.24 5.68 1.85
CA LEU A 116 13.08 6.02 0.43
C LEU A 116 14.19 6.94 -0.08
N GLY A 117 14.52 8.00 0.67
CA GLY A 117 15.60 8.92 0.33
C GLY A 117 16.96 8.22 0.27
N ALA A 118 17.25 7.32 1.22
CA ALA A 118 18.46 6.51 1.23
C ALA A 118 18.53 5.58 0.01
N VAL A 119 17.44 4.90 -0.34
CA VAL A 119 17.39 4.03 -1.53
C VAL A 119 17.64 4.84 -2.80
N ILE A 120 17.01 6.01 -2.95
CA ILE A 120 17.22 6.89 -4.11
C ILE A 120 18.68 7.37 -4.15
N ALA A 121 19.22 7.85 -3.03
CA ALA A 121 20.59 8.34 -2.95
C ALA A 121 21.61 7.25 -3.29
N VAL A 122 21.50 6.06 -2.69
CA VAL A 122 22.38 4.92 -2.99
C VAL A 122 22.25 4.50 -4.44
N THR A 123 21.03 4.47 -4.98
CA THR A 123 20.80 4.10 -6.38
C THR A 123 21.47 5.08 -7.34
N LEU A 124 21.38 6.39 -7.07
CA LEU A 124 21.95 7.42 -7.94
C LEU A 124 23.47 7.57 -7.78
N LEU A 125 24.01 7.35 -6.58
CA LEU A 125 25.44 7.56 -6.28
C LEU A 125 26.29 6.30 -6.49
N ALA A 126 25.75 5.11 -6.19
CA ALA A 126 26.52 3.87 -6.20
C ALA A 126 26.35 3.04 -7.49
N PHE A 127 25.23 3.17 -8.19
CA PHE A 127 24.91 2.29 -9.32
C PHE A 127 24.72 3.07 -10.64
N HIS A 128 25.44 2.63 -11.67
CA HIS A 128 25.33 3.17 -13.04
C HIS A 128 24.69 2.13 -13.97
N GLY A 129 23.89 2.62 -14.93
CA GLY A 129 23.28 1.78 -15.98
C GLY A 129 22.26 0.76 -15.45
N THR A 130 22.26 -0.43 -16.05
CA THR A 130 21.25 -1.49 -15.83
C THR A 130 21.25 -2.05 -14.41
N MET A 131 22.38 -2.00 -13.70
CA MET A 131 22.52 -2.50 -12.33
C MET A 131 21.61 -1.76 -11.34
N ARG A 132 21.35 -0.45 -11.57
CA ARG A 132 20.44 0.34 -10.73
C ARG A 132 19.01 -0.19 -10.78
N LEU A 133 18.59 -0.66 -11.95
CA LEU A 133 17.22 -1.10 -12.19
C LEU A 133 16.96 -2.43 -11.48
N THR A 134 17.88 -3.37 -11.60
CA THR A 134 17.80 -4.67 -10.91
C THR A 134 17.83 -4.49 -9.39
N PHE A 135 18.71 -3.64 -8.87
CA PHE A 135 18.82 -3.38 -7.43
C PHE A 135 17.51 -2.82 -6.84
N VAL A 136 16.97 -1.76 -7.45
CA VAL A 136 15.71 -1.16 -6.99
C VAL A 136 14.53 -2.13 -7.18
N GLY A 137 14.51 -2.89 -8.28
CA GLY A 137 13.50 -3.91 -8.52
C GLY A 137 13.44 -4.98 -7.43
N ILE A 138 14.61 -5.48 -6.98
CA ILE A 138 14.70 -6.46 -5.89
C ILE A 138 14.14 -5.88 -4.58
N ILE A 139 14.50 -4.64 -4.25
CA ILE A 139 13.98 -3.95 -3.06
C ILE A 139 12.46 -3.81 -3.14
N CYS A 140 11.93 -3.36 -4.28
CA CYS A 140 10.48 -3.22 -4.50
C CYS A 140 9.75 -4.56 -4.34
N ALA A 141 10.28 -5.63 -4.93
CA ALA A 141 9.71 -6.97 -4.84
C ALA A 141 9.71 -7.48 -3.40
N GLY A 142 10.84 -7.38 -2.69
CA GLY A 142 10.97 -7.79 -1.30
C GLY A 142 9.99 -7.08 -0.37
N LEU A 143 9.85 -5.76 -0.52
CA LEU A 143 8.89 -4.97 0.25
C LEU A 143 7.44 -5.40 -0.04
N THR A 144 7.11 -5.64 -1.30
CA THR A 144 5.77 -6.06 -1.71
C THR A 144 5.41 -7.43 -1.13
N ILE A 145 6.35 -8.39 -1.18
CA ILE A 145 6.20 -9.71 -0.54
C ILE A 145 5.98 -9.56 0.97
N GLY A 146 6.77 -8.71 1.63
CA GLY A 146 6.60 -8.42 3.06
C GLY A 146 5.22 -7.85 3.40
N MET A 147 4.68 -6.97 2.55
CA MET A 147 3.32 -6.44 2.74
C MET A 147 2.23 -7.52 2.65
N TYR A 148 2.41 -8.52 1.78
CA TYR A 148 1.48 -9.67 1.67
C TYR A 148 1.55 -10.65 2.85
N ALA A 149 2.58 -10.59 3.69
CA ALA A 149 2.64 -11.40 4.91
C ALA A 149 1.50 -11.05 5.89
N SER A 150 1.08 -9.78 5.94
CA SER A 150 -0.02 -9.33 6.82
C SER A 150 -1.35 -10.02 6.51
N PRO A 151 -1.88 -10.01 5.27
CA PRO A 151 -3.12 -10.73 4.97
C PRO A 151 -2.96 -12.25 5.10
N LEU A 152 -1.79 -12.81 4.78
CA LEU A 152 -1.53 -14.25 4.93
C LEU A 152 -1.65 -14.69 6.40
N SER A 153 -1.06 -13.94 7.33
CA SER A 153 -1.15 -14.23 8.77
C SER A 153 -2.59 -14.22 9.29
N VAL A 154 -3.43 -13.33 8.73
CA VAL A 154 -4.86 -13.27 9.05
C VAL A 154 -5.58 -14.49 8.50
N MET A 155 -5.32 -14.88 7.24
CA MET A 155 -5.89 -16.10 6.65
C MET A 155 -5.52 -17.36 7.44
N VAL A 156 -4.25 -17.52 7.80
CA VAL A 156 -3.79 -18.63 8.64
C VAL A 156 -4.51 -18.63 9.99
N SER A 157 -4.62 -17.47 10.64
CA SER A 157 -5.35 -17.35 11.91
C SER A 157 -6.82 -17.74 11.79
N PHE A 158 -7.48 -17.41 10.68
CA PHE A 158 -8.85 -17.85 10.41
C PHE A 158 -8.92 -19.36 10.18
N LEU A 159 -8.01 -19.94 9.41
CA LEU A 159 -7.95 -21.39 9.16
C LEU A 159 -7.70 -22.17 10.46
N THR A 160 -6.79 -21.71 11.31
CA THR A 160 -6.53 -22.33 12.63
C THR A 160 -7.78 -22.31 13.51
N LYS A 161 -8.49 -21.17 13.54
CA LYS A 161 -9.78 -21.07 14.26
C LYS A 161 -10.85 -21.99 13.68
N LEU A 162 -10.90 -22.19 12.36
CA LEU A 162 -11.83 -23.12 11.73
C LEU A 162 -11.48 -24.59 12.04
N THR A 163 -10.20 -24.93 12.14
CA THR A 163 -9.76 -26.26 12.58
C THR A 163 -10.00 -26.50 14.08
N ASP A 164 -9.87 -25.48 14.92
CA ASP A 164 -10.19 -25.55 16.36
C ASP A 164 -11.71 -25.55 16.63
N CYS A 165 -12.49 -24.87 15.79
CA CYS A 165 -13.96 -24.91 15.82
C CYS A 165 -14.55 -26.23 15.31
N LYS A 166 -13.75 -27.28 15.07
CA LYS A 166 -14.26 -28.65 15.07
C LYS A 166 -14.25 -29.21 16.50
N PRO A 167 -15.38 -29.23 17.21
CA PRO A 167 -15.69 -30.34 18.09
C PRO A 167 -16.65 -31.27 17.33
N LEU A 168 -16.24 -32.52 17.16
CA LEU A 168 -16.97 -33.67 17.68
C LEU A 168 -16.25 -34.91 17.18
N LYS A 169 -15.66 -35.63 18.13
CA LYS A 169 -15.48 -37.07 18.08
C LYS A 169 -16.58 -37.66 17.19
N SER A 170 -16.16 -38.27 16.08
CA SER A 170 -16.95 -39.31 15.46
C SER A 170 -17.42 -40.23 16.59
N ILE A 171 -18.72 -40.16 16.87
CA ILE A 171 -19.59 -41.31 17.08
C ILE A 171 -18.78 -42.51 17.57
N GLN A 172 -18.72 -42.62 18.90
CA GLN A 172 -18.48 -43.90 19.56
C GLN A 172 -19.34 -44.95 18.84
N TYR A 173 -18.67 -45.87 18.15
CA TYR A 173 -19.25 -47.10 17.66
C TYR A 173 -19.59 -47.92 18.91
N LYS A 174 -20.79 -47.74 19.48
CA LYS A 174 -21.39 -48.64 20.45
C LYS A 174 -22.91 -48.57 20.37
#